data_AF-A0A0Q4V7U6-F1
#
_entry.id   AF-A0A0Q4V7U6-F1
#
_cell.length_a   1.000
_cell.length_b   1.000
_cell.length_c   1.000
_cell.angle_alpha   90.00
_cell.angle_beta   90.00
_cell.angle_gamma   90.00
#
_symmetry.space_group_name_H-M   'P 1'
#
loop_
_entity.id
_entity.type
_entity.pdbx_description
1 polymer ?
#
loop_
_entity_poly.entity_id
_entity_poly.type
_entity_poly.pdbx_seq_one_letter_code
_entity_poly.pdbx_strand_id
1 'polypeptide(L)'
;MKTTSRTVTAVAAAALALTMLAGCSGGGGGSQSKAAACKQIESEVKGVSNQLQSQVSKISSDPDAAAKALQKFDDKFSDGVDKVTEPTVKKQATAAEKSFHTMATQITAFAKDPESADVSKLQSNLTTLQKRMGTLSKTCNG
;
A
#
# COMPACT_ATOMS: atom_id res chain seq x y z
N MET A 1 63.45 -14.82 -22.74
CA MET A 1 63.44 -13.78 -21.71
C MET A 1 62.82 -14.34 -20.44
N LYS A 2 63.53 -14.24 -19.31
CA LYS A 2 63.05 -14.55 -17.95
C LYS A 2 62.12 -13.44 -17.47
N THR A 3 61.03 -13.79 -16.79
CA THR A 3 60.62 -13.08 -15.57
C THR A 3 59.83 -14.02 -14.64
N THR A 4 60.45 -14.23 -13.49
CA THR A 4 59.96 -14.86 -12.27
C THR A 4 59.05 -13.89 -11.51
N SER A 5 58.09 -14.43 -10.74
CA SER A 5 57.77 -14.06 -9.33
C SER A 5 56.29 -13.86 -9.00
N ARG A 6 55.80 -14.84 -8.23
CA ARG A 6 55.01 -14.77 -6.98
C ARG A 6 54.54 -13.38 -6.52
N THR A 7 53.27 -13.24 -6.14
CA THR A 7 52.89 -12.80 -4.78
C THR A 7 51.45 -13.23 -4.44
N VAL A 8 51.30 -13.87 -3.27
CA VAL A 8 50.04 -14.14 -2.59
C VAL A 8 49.73 -12.91 -1.72
N THR A 9 48.52 -12.36 -1.81
CA THR A 9 47.97 -11.56 -0.71
C THR A 9 46.47 -11.81 -0.58
N ALA A 10 46.12 -12.46 0.52
CA ALA A 10 44.77 -12.57 1.03
C ALA A 10 44.31 -11.23 1.65
N VAL A 11 43.02 -11.20 1.99
CA VAL A 11 42.34 -10.26 2.91
C VAL A 11 41.80 -8.97 2.30
N ALA A 12 40.48 -8.92 2.14
CA ALA A 12 39.68 -7.80 2.65
C ALA A 12 38.27 -8.31 2.98
N ALA A 13 38.06 -8.50 4.28
CA ALA A 13 36.78 -8.83 4.88
C ALA A 13 35.75 -7.71 4.66
N ALA A 14 34.48 -8.12 4.75
CA ALA A 14 33.29 -7.31 4.66
C ALA A 14 33.38 -5.99 5.46
N ALA A 15 33.09 -4.90 4.78
CA ALA A 15 32.61 -3.66 5.40
C ALA A 15 31.49 -3.10 4.52
N LEU A 16 30.30 -3.73 4.60
CA LEU A 16 29.05 -3.13 4.13
C LEU A 16 28.67 -2.01 5.11
N ALA A 17 29.37 -0.88 5.01
CA ALA A 17 28.94 0.38 5.58
C ALA A 17 27.86 0.98 4.67
N LEU A 18 26.65 0.42 4.72
CA LEU A 18 25.45 1.09 4.21
C LEU A 18 25.00 2.11 5.26
N THR A 19 25.68 3.26 5.20
CA THR A 19 25.16 4.60 5.42
C THR A 19 23.85 4.69 6.19
N MET A 20 24.00 5.04 7.46
CA MET A 20 23.00 5.69 8.29
C MET A 20 22.43 6.93 7.60
N LEU A 21 21.20 6.87 7.06
CA LEU A 21 20.43 8.06 6.70
C LEU A 21 18.91 7.83 6.64
N ALA A 22 18.33 7.41 7.76
CA ALA A 22 16.92 7.70 8.08
C ALA A 22 16.78 7.72 9.60
N GLY A 23 16.71 8.91 10.17
CA GLY A 23 16.63 9.10 11.62
C GLY A 23 15.36 8.49 12.23
N CYS A 24 15.54 7.81 13.35
CA CYS A 24 14.81 8.10 14.58
C CYS A 24 15.55 7.42 15.74
N SER A 25 16.22 8.23 16.56
CA SER A 25 16.64 7.85 17.91
C SER A 25 15.39 7.51 18.73
N GLY A 26 15.18 6.24 19.06
CA GLY A 26 14.13 5.87 20.01
C GLY A 26 13.76 4.38 20.02
N GLY A 27 14.49 3.59 20.81
CA GLY A 27 13.95 2.41 21.49
C GLY A 27 13.89 1.11 20.68
N GLY A 28 14.59 0.09 21.18
CA GLY A 28 14.66 -1.23 20.57
C GLY A 28 13.35 -2.04 20.66
N GLY A 29 13.24 -3.01 19.74
CA GLY A 29 12.19 -4.01 19.70
C GLY A 29 11.54 -4.14 18.33
N GLY A 30 12.16 -4.91 17.41
CA GLY A 30 11.53 -5.60 16.27
C GLY A 30 10.53 -4.87 15.36
N SER A 31 10.44 -3.55 15.39
CA SER A 31 9.36 -2.79 14.75
C SER A 31 9.75 -2.38 13.34
N GLN A 32 8.84 -2.56 12.39
CA GLN A 32 9.03 -2.20 10.99
C GLN A 32 9.38 -0.72 10.84
N SER A 33 10.36 -0.38 10.00
CA SER A 33 10.66 1.01 9.70
C SER A 33 9.53 1.65 8.91
N LYS A 34 9.35 2.97 9.05
CA LYS A 34 8.37 3.75 8.28
C LYS A 34 8.49 3.53 6.78
N ALA A 35 9.72 3.50 6.25
CA ALA A 35 9.99 3.26 4.84
C ALA A 35 9.56 1.84 4.40
N ALA A 36 9.85 0.81 5.22
CA ALA A 36 9.41 -0.56 4.94
C ALA A 36 7.87 -0.68 4.98
N ALA A 37 7.23 -0.05 5.97
CA ALA A 37 5.78 0.02 6.08
C ALA A 37 5.12 0.63 4.84
N CYS A 38 5.64 1.77 4.41
CA CYS A 38 5.13 2.46 3.22
C CYS A 38 5.35 1.68 1.93
N LYS A 39 6.52 1.05 1.78
CA LYS A 39 6.80 0.20 0.62
C LYS A 39 5.86 -1.00 0.55
N GLN A 40 5.52 -1.59 1.70
CA GLN A 40 4.55 -2.68 1.77
C GLN A 40 3.16 -2.22 1.29
N ILE A 41 2.65 -1.13 1.85
CA ILE A 41 1.36 -0.53 1.42
C ILE A 41 1.37 -0.23 -0.09
N GLU A 42 2.44 0.39 -0.60
CA GLU A 42 2.55 0.73 -2.01
C GLU A 42 2.55 -0.51 -2.91
N SER A 43 3.23 -1.59 -2.50
CA SER A 43 3.27 -2.85 -3.22
C SER A 43 1.87 -3.46 -3.33
N GLU A 44 1.11 -3.47 -2.24
CA GLU A 44 -0.26 -3.97 -2.21
C GLU A 44 -1.15 -3.12 -3.13
N VAL A 45 -1.10 -1.79 -2.99
CA VAL A 45 -1.90 -0.87 -3.83
C VAL A 45 -1.57 -1.03 -5.33
N LYS A 46 -0.30 -1.14 -5.70
CA LYS A 46 0.11 -1.33 -7.11
C LYS A 46 -0.37 -2.67 -7.68
N GLY A 47 -0.21 -3.75 -6.91
CA GLY A 47 -0.64 -5.08 -7.32
C GLY A 47 -2.13 -5.12 -7.66
N VAL A 48 -2.94 -4.41 -6.89
CA VAL A 48 -4.40 -4.42 -7.09
C VAL A 48 -4.89 -3.31 -8.02
N SER A 49 -4.16 -2.20 -8.18
CA SER A 49 -4.54 -1.13 -9.13
C SER A 49 -4.68 -1.63 -10.57
N ASN A 50 -3.78 -2.51 -11.01
CA ASN A 50 -3.85 -3.16 -12.33
C ASN A 50 -5.12 -4.01 -12.46
N GLN A 51 -5.49 -4.70 -11.37
CA GLN A 51 -6.70 -5.52 -11.30
C GLN A 51 -7.95 -4.64 -11.32
N LEU A 52 -7.94 -3.52 -10.61
CA LEU A 52 -9.07 -2.60 -10.50
C LEU A 52 -9.34 -1.88 -11.83
N GLN A 53 -8.30 -1.39 -12.52
CA GLN A 53 -8.44 -0.76 -13.83
C GLN A 53 -9.11 -1.69 -14.85
N SER A 54 -8.74 -2.97 -14.86
CA SER A 54 -9.35 -3.97 -15.74
C SER A 54 -10.83 -4.26 -15.43
N GLN A 55 -11.30 -3.90 -14.23
CA GLN A 55 -12.65 -4.20 -13.74
C GLN A 55 -13.55 -2.97 -13.79
N VAL A 56 -12.99 -1.77 -13.61
CA VAL A 56 -13.68 -0.49 -13.84
C VAL A 56 -14.18 -0.40 -15.28
N SER A 57 -13.40 -0.86 -16.27
CA SER A 57 -13.85 -0.90 -17.67
C SER A 57 -15.03 -1.83 -17.91
N LYS A 58 -15.34 -2.72 -16.97
CA LYS A 58 -16.47 -3.67 -17.04
C LYS A 58 -17.67 -3.24 -16.20
N ILE A 59 -17.58 -2.15 -15.45
CA ILE A 59 -18.63 -1.77 -14.49
C ILE A 59 -19.99 -1.51 -15.15
N SER A 60 -19.99 -1.04 -16.41
CA SER A 60 -21.20 -0.77 -17.19
C SER A 60 -21.85 -2.02 -17.77
N SER A 61 -21.08 -3.09 -17.99
CA SER A 61 -21.55 -4.34 -18.60
C SER A 61 -21.70 -5.48 -17.59
N ASP A 62 -20.99 -5.42 -16.46
CA ASP A 62 -20.98 -6.40 -15.39
C ASP A 62 -20.68 -5.71 -14.03
N PRO A 63 -21.67 -5.00 -13.47
CA PRO A 63 -21.51 -4.29 -12.19
C PRO A 63 -21.23 -5.25 -11.02
N ASP A 64 -21.71 -6.49 -11.09
CA ASP A 64 -21.44 -7.53 -10.08
C ASP A 64 -19.98 -7.97 -10.08
N ALA A 65 -19.37 -8.18 -11.24
CA ALA A 65 -17.94 -8.50 -11.33
C ALA A 65 -17.07 -7.35 -10.81
N ALA A 66 -17.44 -6.10 -11.13
CA ALA A 66 -16.75 -4.93 -10.63
C ALA A 66 -16.88 -4.79 -9.10
N ALA A 67 -18.07 -5.02 -8.54
CA ALA A 67 -18.29 -5.03 -7.09
C ALA A 67 -17.46 -6.11 -6.38
N LYS A 68 -17.43 -7.33 -6.92
CA LYS A 68 -16.58 -8.42 -6.39
C LYS A 68 -15.09 -8.09 -6.48
N ALA A 69 -14.67 -7.40 -7.54
CA ALA A 69 -13.28 -6.96 -7.66
C ALA A 69 -12.91 -5.88 -6.64
N LEU A 70 -13.82 -4.94 -6.35
CA LEU A 70 -13.66 -3.94 -5.30
C LEU A 70 -13.58 -4.58 -3.91
N GLN A 71 -14.44 -5.57 -3.62
CA GLN A 71 -14.34 -6.33 -2.36
C GLN A 71 -12.99 -7.07 -2.26
N LYS A 72 -12.54 -7.74 -3.32
CA LYS A 72 -11.20 -8.37 -3.33
C LYS A 72 -10.06 -7.37 -3.14
N PHE A 73 -10.21 -6.13 -3.62
CA PHE A 73 -9.24 -5.08 -3.32
C PHE A 73 -9.26 -4.75 -1.84
N ASP A 74 -10.45 -4.53 -1.29
CA ASP A 74 -10.64 -4.17 0.10
C ASP A 74 -10.00 -5.20 1.04
N ASP A 75 -10.27 -6.49 0.82
CA ASP A 75 -9.69 -7.59 1.57
C ASP A 75 -8.15 -7.58 1.51
N LYS A 76 -7.58 -7.46 0.30
CA LYS A 76 -6.11 -7.42 0.12
C LYS A 76 -5.49 -6.18 0.77
N PHE A 77 -6.17 -5.05 0.69
CA PHE A 77 -5.68 -3.82 1.29
C PHE A 77 -5.71 -3.93 2.82
N SER A 78 -6.79 -4.48 3.39
CA SER A 78 -6.92 -4.78 4.82
C SER A 78 -5.79 -5.72 5.28
N ASP A 79 -5.56 -6.83 4.57
CA ASP A 79 -4.44 -7.76 4.84
C ASP A 79 -3.07 -7.05 4.80
N GLY A 80 -2.86 -6.18 3.82
CA GLY A 80 -1.65 -5.37 3.67
C GLY A 80 -1.46 -4.42 4.84
N VAL A 81 -2.55 -3.78 5.28
CA VAL A 81 -2.60 -2.86 6.42
C VAL A 81 -2.36 -3.61 7.73
N ASP A 82 -2.86 -4.83 7.90
CA ASP A 82 -2.64 -5.68 9.08
C ASP A 82 -1.21 -6.13 9.27
N LYS A 83 -0.47 -6.30 8.17
CA LYS A 83 0.97 -6.56 8.22
C LYS A 83 1.79 -5.30 8.57
N VAL A 84 1.20 -4.11 8.63
CA VAL A 84 1.94 -2.89 9.00
C VAL A 84 2.04 -2.76 10.51
N THR A 85 3.27 -2.80 11.03
CA THR A 85 3.53 -2.65 12.47
C THR A 85 4.02 -1.25 12.87
N GLU A 86 4.41 -0.41 11.91
CA GLU A 86 4.80 0.97 12.23
C GLU A 86 3.55 1.79 12.56
N PRO A 87 3.44 2.36 13.77
CA PRO A 87 2.19 2.91 14.29
C PRO A 87 1.65 4.09 13.49
N THR A 88 2.53 4.95 12.96
CA THR A 88 2.12 6.15 12.22
C THR A 88 1.50 5.75 10.88
N VAL A 89 2.17 4.88 10.13
CA VAL A 89 1.70 4.35 8.85
C VAL A 89 0.48 3.46 9.08
N LYS A 90 0.48 2.56 10.08
CA LYS A 90 -0.68 1.73 10.42
C LYS A 90 -1.93 2.56 10.67
N LYS A 91 -1.82 3.64 11.46
CA LYS A 91 -2.94 4.56 11.74
C LYS A 91 -3.52 5.18 10.47
N GLN A 92 -2.66 5.72 9.60
CA GLN A 92 -3.13 6.36 8.36
C GLN A 92 -3.65 5.34 7.35
N ALA A 93 -3.01 4.18 7.26
CA ALA A 93 -3.41 3.12 6.36
C ALA A 93 -4.76 2.50 6.78
N THR A 94 -4.98 2.29 8.08
CA THR A 94 -6.30 1.87 8.64
C THR A 94 -7.40 2.89 8.36
N ALA A 95 -7.08 4.19 8.39
CA ALA A 95 -8.06 5.23 8.06
C ALA A 95 -8.41 5.25 6.56
N ALA A 96 -7.43 4.99 5.70
CA ALA A 96 -7.64 4.83 4.26
C ALA A 96 -8.45 3.57 3.96
N GLU A 97 -8.11 2.44 4.60
CA GLU A 97 -8.79 1.14 4.50
C GLU A 97 -10.27 1.28 4.83
N LYS A 98 -10.61 1.83 6.00
CA LYS A 98 -12.02 2.05 6.37
C LYS A 98 -12.79 2.90 5.35
N SER A 99 -12.14 3.91 4.78
CA SER A 99 -12.76 4.76 3.76
C SER A 99 -12.96 4.00 2.45
N PHE A 100 -12.00 3.14 2.08
CA PHE A 100 -12.11 2.26 0.93
C PHE A 100 -13.21 1.21 1.13
N HIS A 101 -13.23 0.51 2.26
CA HIS A 101 -14.26 -0.47 2.63
C HIS A 101 -15.67 0.12 2.53
N THR A 102 -15.85 1.33 3.07
CA THR A 102 -17.13 2.04 3.00
C THR A 102 -17.54 2.31 1.56
N MET A 103 -16.59 2.76 0.71
CA MET A 103 -16.83 3.01 -0.70
C MET A 103 -17.14 1.71 -1.47
N ALA A 104 -16.36 0.64 -1.26
CA ALA A 104 -16.56 -0.65 -1.91
C ALA A 104 -17.92 -1.26 -1.54
N THR A 105 -18.33 -1.15 -0.27
CA THR A 105 -19.65 -1.58 0.19
C THR A 105 -20.77 -0.81 -0.50
N GLN A 106 -20.63 0.51 -0.64
CA GLN A 106 -21.62 1.32 -1.35
C GLN A 106 -21.70 1.02 -2.84
N ILE A 107 -20.57 0.83 -3.51
CA ILE A 107 -20.56 0.45 -4.92
C ILE A 107 -21.17 -0.95 -5.10
N THR A 108 -20.93 -1.86 -4.16
CA THR A 108 -21.56 -3.19 -4.16
C THR A 108 -23.07 -3.09 -3.95
N ALA A 109 -23.53 -2.20 -3.07
CA ALA A 109 -24.95 -1.92 -2.90
C ALA A 109 -25.56 -1.32 -4.17
N PHE A 110 -24.88 -0.35 -4.79
CA PHE A 110 -25.27 0.26 -6.06
C PHE A 110 -25.39 -0.76 -7.19
N ALA A 111 -24.44 -1.69 -7.29
CA ALA A 111 -24.47 -2.74 -8.30
C ALA A 111 -25.70 -3.65 -8.18
N LYS A 112 -26.18 -3.87 -6.95
CA LYS A 112 -27.37 -4.69 -6.67
C LYS A 112 -28.68 -3.94 -6.83
N ASP A 113 -28.69 -2.66 -6.44
CA ASP A 113 -29.88 -1.80 -6.49
C ASP A 113 -29.47 -0.36 -6.85
N PRO A 114 -29.35 -0.06 -8.16
CA PRO A 114 -28.93 1.24 -8.63
C PRO A 114 -29.98 2.34 -8.40
N GLU A 115 -31.24 1.99 -8.16
CA GLU A 115 -32.32 2.97 -7.89
C GLU A 115 -32.25 3.50 -6.45
N SER A 116 -31.74 2.68 -5.51
CA SER A 116 -31.53 3.06 -4.11
C SER A 116 -30.25 3.89 -3.84
N ALA A 117 -29.50 4.21 -4.91
CA ALA A 117 -28.17 4.78 -4.83
C ALA A 117 -28.12 6.19 -4.22
N ASP A 118 -27.44 6.32 -3.08
CA ASP A 118 -27.09 7.63 -2.52
C ASP A 118 -25.79 8.16 -3.18
N VAL A 119 -25.96 8.78 -4.35
CA VAL A 119 -24.87 9.36 -5.16
C VAL A 119 -24.11 10.45 -4.38
N SER A 120 -24.80 11.22 -3.55
CA SER A 120 -24.19 12.25 -2.71
C SER A 120 -23.24 11.64 -1.68
N LYS A 121 -23.65 10.55 -1.04
CA LYS A 121 -22.82 9.82 -0.08
C LYS A 121 -21.66 9.11 -0.76
N LEU A 122 -21.84 8.58 -1.97
CA LEU A 122 -20.76 8.02 -2.79
C LEU A 122 -19.68 9.08 -3.08
N GLN A 123 -20.08 10.28 -3.53
CA GLN A 123 -19.16 11.39 -3.79
C GLN A 123 -18.44 11.87 -2.51
N SER A 124 -19.15 11.93 -1.38
CA SER A 124 -18.56 12.26 -0.08
C SER A 124 -17.51 11.23 0.37
N ASN A 125 -17.80 9.94 0.17
CA ASN A 125 -16.88 8.86 0.50
C ASN A 125 -15.66 8.84 -0.42
N LEU A 126 -15.83 9.13 -1.72
CA LEU A 126 -14.72 9.33 -2.66
C LEU A 126 -13.80 10.47 -2.21
N THR A 127 -14.39 11.62 -1.83
CA THR A 127 -13.63 12.78 -1.32
C THR A 127 -12.88 12.43 -0.03
N THR A 128 -13.53 11.67 0.86
CA THR A 128 -12.91 11.21 2.10
C THR A 128 -11.75 10.25 1.82
N LEU A 129 -11.94 9.27 0.95
CA LEU A 129 -10.88 8.34 0.52
C LEU A 129 -9.70 9.10 -0.09
N GLN A 130 -9.94 10.04 -1.01
CA GLN A 130 -8.90 10.87 -1.61
C GLN A 130 -8.10 11.65 -0.55
N LYS A 131 -8.77 12.25 0.43
CA LYS A 131 -8.10 12.94 1.56
C LYS A 131 -7.25 11.97 2.37
N ARG A 132 -7.77 10.78 2.71
CA ARG A 132 -7.02 9.77 3.48
C ARG A 132 -5.81 9.22 2.73
N MET A 133 -5.96 8.92 1.44
CA MET A 133 -4.85 8.50 0.58
C MET A 133 -3.80 9.61 0.45
N GLY A 134 -4.22 10.87 0.35
CA GLY A 134 -3.32 12.02 0.37
C GLY A 134 -2.55 12.15 1.68
N THR A 135 -3.19 11.95 2.83
CA THR A 135 -2.52 11.92 4.14
C THR A 135 -1.53 10.76 4.24
N LEU A 136 -1.93 9.55 3.82
CA LEU A 136 -1.07 8.37 3.80
C LEU A 136 0.16 8.57 2.91
N SER A 137 -0.03 9.14 1.71
CA SER A 137 1.05 9.49 0.80
C SER A 137 2.02 10.51 1.41
N LYS A 138 1.50 11.57 2.06
CA LYS A 138 2.33 12.53 2.80
C LYS A 138 3.09 11.89 3.95
N THR A 139 2.46 10.96 4.67
CA THR A 139 3.13 10.17 5.69
C THR A 139 4.27 9.38 5.05
N CYS A 140 4.06 8.73 3.92
CA CYS A 140 5.09 7.90 3.28
C CYS A 140 6.22 8.66 2.56
N ASN A 141 5.99 9.92 2.18
CA ASN A 141 6.96 10.74 1.46
C ASN A 141 7.67 11.80 2.34
N GLY A 142 7.37 11.84 3.64
CA GLY A 142 7.99 12.76 4.59
C GLY A 142 8.73 12.05 5.72
#